data_AF-R9QMY6-F1
#
_entry.id   AF-R9QMY6-F1
#
_cell.length_a   1.000
_cell.length_b   1.000
_cell.length_c   1.000
_cell.angle_alpha   90.00
_cell.angle_beta   90.00
_cell.angle_gamma   90.00
#
_symmetry.space_group_name_H-M   'P 1'
#
loop_
_entity.id
_entity.type
_entity.pdbx_description
1 polymer ?
#
loop_
_entity_poly.entity_id
_entity_poly.type
_entity_poly.pdbx_seq_one_letter_code
_entity_poly.pdbx_strand_id
1 'polypeptide(L)' 'AGISKDGQTREHATLANTLGIKTMIICINKMDDGQVKYSKDRYDEIKGEMMKQLKNIGWKKAEEFDYIP' A
#
# COMPACT_ATOMS: atom_id res chain seq x y z
N ALA A 1 12.17 -0.36 -3.87
CA ALA A 1 11.88 0.66 -4.90
C ALA A 1 10.58 1.44 -4.64
N GLY A 2 9.50 0.83 -4.12
CA GLY A 2 8.22 1.54 -3.91
C GLY A 2 7.95 2.12 -2.51
N ILE A 3 8.39 1.43 -1.44
CA ILE A 3 7.99 1.72 -0.03
C ILE A 3 9.02 2.61 0.72
N SER A 4 10.15 2.92 0.10
CA SER A 4 11.20 3.77 0.69
C SER A 4 10.73 5.23 0.86
N LYS A 5 11.47 6.04 1.64
CA LYS A 5 11.12 7.46 1.89
C LYS A 5 10.93 8.28 0.61
N ASP A 6 11.73 8.00 -0.42
CA ASP A 6 11.67 8.58 -1.78
C ASP A 6 10.94 7.66 -2.78
N GLY A 7 10.13 6.74 -2.26
CA GLY A 7 9.40 5.76 -3.05
C GLY A 7 8.21 6.38 -3.77
N GLN A 8 8.02 5.99 -5.03
CA GLN A 8 6.93 6.46 -5.89
C GLN A 8 5.53 6.25 -5.27
N THR A 9 5.34 5.17 -4.50
CA THR A 9 4.05 4.86 -3.85
C THR A 9 3.66 5.93 -2.83
N ARG A 10 4.64 6.51 -2.12
CA ARG A 10 4.40 7.57 -1.14
C ARG A 10 4.03 8.88 -1.79
N GLU A 11 4.70 9.24 -2.88
CA GLU A 11 4.41 10.46 -3.64
C GLU A 11 3.00 10.41 -4.24
N HIS A 12 2.66 9.31 -4.93
CA HIS A 12 1.33 9.12 -5.51
C HIS A 12 0.22 9.11 -4.44
N ALA A 13 0.44 8.45 -3.31
CA ALA A 13 -0.53 8.45 -2.20
C ALA A 13 -0.68 9.83 -1.54
N THR A 14 0.38 10.64 -1.52
CA THR A 14 0.33 12.02 -1.01
C THR A 14 -0.45 12.91 -1.97
N LEU A 15 -0.16 12.83 -3.27
CA LEU A 15 -0.87 13.56 -4.32
C LEU A 15 -2.36 13.20 -4.36
N ALA A 16 -2.70 11.92 -4.24
CA ALA A 16 -4.10 11.47 -4.17
C ALA A 16 -4.84 12.06 -2.95
N ASN A 17 -4.14 12.21 -1.80
CA ASN A 17 -4.71 12.81 -0.60
C ASN A 17 -4.94 14.32 -0.78
N THR A 18 -3.97 15.05 -1.36
CA THR A 18 -4.13 16.50 -1.65
C THR A 18 -5.20 16.78 -2.71
N LEU A 19 -5.44 15.83 -3.63
CA LEU A 19 -6.53 15.91 -4.61
C LEU A 19 -7.92 15.59 -4.01
N GLY A 20 -8.00 15.16 -2.75
CA GLY A 20 -9.25 14.87 -2.06
C GLY A 20 -9.93 13.56 -2.49
N ILE A 21 -9.17 12.62 -3.07
CA ILE A 21 -9.66 11.27 -3.36
C ILE A 21 -9.99 10.60 -2.02
N LYS A 22 -11.18 9.98 -1.90
CA LYS A 22 -11.66 9.38 -0.64
C LYS A 22 -11.58 7.86 -0.62
N THR A 23 -11.50 7.24 -1.79
CA THR A 23 -11.52 5.79 -1.99
C THR A 23 -10.34 5.37 -2.85
N MET A 24 -9.64 4.33 -2.43
CA MET A 24 -8.48 3.78 -3.12
C MET A 24 -8.48 2.26 -2.97
N ILE A 25 -8.05 1.56 -4.03
CA ILE A 25 -7.82 0.12 -4.02
C ILE A 25 -6.30 -0.10 -4.12
N ILE A 26 -5.77 -0.97 -3.27
CA ILE A 26 -4.34 -1.25 -3.17
C ILE A 26 -4.07 -2.64 -3.73
N CYS A 27 -3.41 -2.70 -4.89
CA CYS A 27 -3.02 -3.97 -5.51
C CYS A 27 -1.57 -4.32 -5.15
N ILE A 28 -1.37 -5.45 -4.47
CA ILE A 28 -0.05 -6.01 -4.17
C ILE A 28 0.34 -6.91 -5.34
N ASN A 29 1.15 -6.38 -6.25
CA ASN A 29 1.52 -7.09 -7.47
C ASN A 29 2.70 -8.06 -7.25
N LYS A 30 2.88 -9.01 -8.18
CA LYS A 30 3.99 -10.00 -8.23
C LYS A 30 4.00 -11.02 -7.09
N MET A 31 2.83 -11.42 -6.62
CA MET A 31 2.69 -12.48 -5.61
C MET A 31 3.07 -13.88 -6.15
N ASP A 32 3.17 -14.04 -7.47
CA ASP A 32 3.60 -15.24 -8.19
C ASP A 32 5.12 -15.49 -8.15
N ASP A 33 5.90 -14.52 -7.69
CA ASP A 33 7.36 -14.65 -7.65
C ASP A 33 7.79 -15.88 -6.83
N GLY A 34 8.79 -16.62 -7.32
CA GLY A 34 9.25 -17.86 -6.71
C GLY A 34 9.78 -17.71 -5.27
N GLN A 35 10.08 -16.49 -4.83
CA GLN A 35 10.45 -16.18 -3.45
C GLN A 35 9.23 -15.93 -2.54
N VAL A 36 8.12 -15.45 -3.10
CA VAL A 36 6.89 -15.10 -2.37
C VAL A 36 5.88 -16.25 -2.40
N LYS A 37 5.76 -16.97 -3.52
CA LYS A 37 4.90 -18.17 -3.71
C LYS A 37 3.48 -17.99 -3.17
N TYR A 38 2.87 -16.83 -3.40
CA TYR A 38 1.56 -16.47 -2.84
C TYR A 38 1.45 -16.65 -1.31
N SER A 39 2.57 -16.53 -0.60
CA SER A 39 2.62 -16.69 0.84
C SER A 39 1.77 -15.62 1.52
N LYS A 40 0.85 -16.09 2.38
CA LYS A 40 -0.03 -15.22 3.16
C LYS A 40 0.76 -14.35 4.13
N ASP A 41 1.81 -14.88 4.75
CA ASP A 41 2.68 -14.13 5.66
C ASP A 41 3.31 -12.91 4.98
N ARG A 42 3.75 -13.07 3.72
CA ARG A 42 4.35 -11.98 2.96
C ARG A 42 3.33 -10.91 2.58
N TYR A 43 2.14 -11.32 2.21
CA TYR A 43 1.02 -10.40 1.95
C TYR A 43 0.66 -9.60 3.20
N ASP A 44 0.49 -10.27 4.35
CA ASP A 44 0.10 -9.62 5.61
C ASP A 44 1.19 -8.64 6.10
N GLU A 45 2.47 -8.97 5.90
CA GLU A 45 3.59 -8.06 6.17
C GLU A 45 3.51 -6.78 5.31
N ILE A 46 3.39 -6.94 3.99
CA ILE A 46 3.33 -5.81 3.04
C ILE A 46 2.09 -4.95 3.31
N LYS A 47 0.95 -5.57 3.58
CA LYS A 47 -0.30 -4.89 3.94
C LYS A 47 -0.11 -4.05 5.22
N GLY A 48 0.53 -4.62 6.24
CA GLY A 48 0.84 -3.92 7.48
C GLY A 48 1.76 -2.72 7.29
N GLU A 49 2.80 -2.85 6.47
CA GLU A 49 3.70 -1.74 6.13
C GLU A 49 2.98 -0.64 5.35
N MET A 50 2.20 -1.00 4.33
CA MET A 50 1.41 -0.06 3.54
C MET A 50 0.42 0.73 4.41
N MET A 51 -0.28 0.05 5.33
CA MET A 51 -1.21 0.70 6.25
C MET A 51 -0.52 1.74 7.14
N LYS A 52 0.67 1.41 7.67
CA LYS A 52 1.47 2.37 8.47
C LYS A 52 1.89 3.58 7.64
N GLN A 53 2.33 3.37 6.40
CA GLN A 53 2.71 4.46 5.51
C GLN A 53 1.53 5.38 5.18
N LEU A 54 0.37 4.81 4.83
CA LEU A 54 -0.84 5.59 4.52
C LEU A 54 -1.33 6.42 5.71
N LYS A 55 -1.32 5.84 6.91
CA LYS A 55 -1.62 6.58 8.15
C LYS A 55 -0.67 7.78 8.35
N ASN A 56 0.62 7.60 8.07
CA ASN A 56 1.62 8.68 8.18
C ASN A 56 1.44 9.79 7.13
N ILE A 57 0.87 9.48 5.97
CA ILE A 57 0.54 10.47 4.91
C ILE A 57 -0.73 11.27 5.25
N GLY A 58 -1.54 10.80 6.20
CA GLY A 58 -2.78 11.47 6.64
C GLY A 58 -4.06 10.79 6.18
N TRP A 59 -3.97 9.59 5.60
CA TRP A 59 -5.14 8.77 5.25
C TRP A 59 -5.75 8.16 6.52
N LYS A 60 -6.76 8.83 7.07
CA LYS A 60 -7.45 8.39 8.31
C LYS A 60 -8.22 7.08 8.14
N LYS A 61 -8.60 6.74 6.90
CA LYS A 61 -9.38 5.54 6.55
C LYS A 61 -8.55 4.46 5.86
N ALA A 62 -7.24 4.42 6.12
CA ALA A 62 -6.35 3.43 5.49
C ALA A 62 -6.77 1.97 5.75
N GLU A 63 -7.51 1.72 6.84
CA GLU A 63 -8.06 0.40 7.20
C GLU A 63 -9.31 0.01 6.40
N GLU A 64 -10.01 0.97 5.79
CA GLU A 64 -11.21 0.76 4.98
C GLU A 64 -10.89 0.50 3.50
N PHE A 65 -9.61 0.53 3.10
CA PHE A 65 -9.23 0.26 1.72
C PHE A 65 -9.18 -1.22 1.40
N ASP A 66 -9.59 -1.56 0.18
CA ASP A 66 -9.52 -2.90 -0.34
C ASP A 66 -8.10 -3.24 -0.78
N TYR A 67 -7.59 -4.37 -0.29
CA TYR A 67 -6.26 -4.88 -0.64
C TYR A 67 -6.39 -6.13 -1.49
N ILE A 68 -5.87 -6.10 -2.71
CA ILE A 68 -5.97 -7.21 -3.67
C ILE A 68 -4.56 -7.78 -3.90
N PRO A 69 -4.35 -9.10 -3.72
CA PRO A 69 -3.08 -9.77 -4.02
C PRO A 69 -2.85 -10.01 -5.52
#